data_AF-A0A7C3X987-F1
#
_entry.id   AF-A0A7C3X987-F1
#
_cell.length_a   1.000
_cell.length_b   1.000
_cell.length_c   1.000
_cell.angle_alpha   90.00
_cell.angle_beta   90.00
_cell.angle_gamma   90.00
#
_symmetry.space_group_name_H-M   'P 1'
#
loop_
_entity.id
_entity.type
_entity.pdbx_description
1 polymer ?
#
loop_
_entity_poly.entity_id
_entity_poly.type
_entity_poly.pdbx_seq_one_letter_code
_entity_poly.pdbx_strand_id
1 'polypeptide(L)'
;MDGVSQGSLSSYTFEDVSATHSIEARFEINTYIVKASVDGGNGIVYPSYQVVNHNGTATINITPATGYRIVSITDNGVSVPVANPYVISGVTEDHEVVVTFAVKTYNDILKGDYQTSLTLESTQPVVAERPMYFNYQGTNIWN
;
A
#
# COMPACT_ATOMS: atom_id res chain seq x y z
N MET A 1 -27.51 30.52 -21.55
CA MET A 1 -28.52 31.04 -22.50
C MET A 1 -27.86 32.13 -23.31
N ASP A 2 -27.83 31.98 -24.63
CA ASP A 2 -27.34 33.01 -25.57
C ASP A 2 -25.96 33.60 -25.20
N GLY A 3 -25.05 32.72 -24.74
CA GLY A 3 -23.68 33.07 -24.31
C GLY A 3 -23.52 33.43 -22.82
N VAL A 4 -24.60 33.55 -22.05
CA VAL A 4 -24.57 33.86 -20.61
C VAL A 4 -24.72 32.58 -19.77
N SER A 5 -23.76 32.33 -18.87
CA SER A 5 -23.80 31.21 -17.92
C SER A 5 -24.99 31.34 -16.98
N GLN A 6 -25.74 30.25 -16.81
CA GLN A 6 -26.89 30.18 -15.89
C GLN A 6 -26.53 29.45 -14.58
N GLY A 7 -25.24 29.17 -14.34
CA GLY A 7 -24.81 28.33 -13.23
C GLY A 7 -25.21 26.86 -13.40
N SER A 8 -25.11 26.08 -12.32
CA SER A 8 -25.56 24.69 -12.30
C SER A 8 -27.08 24.63 -12.12
N LEU A 9 -27.80 24.16 -13.14
CA LEU A 9 -29.24 24.01 -13.13
C LEU A 9 -29.60 22.56 -13.50
N SER A 10 -30.45 21.92 -12.70
CA SER A 10 -30.97 20.57 -13.00
C SER A 10 -32.08 20.58 -14.06
N SER A 11 -32.71 21.74 -14.29
CA SER A 11 -33.70 21.96 -15.34
C SER A 11 -33.75 23.44 -15.72
N TYR A 12 -33.99 23.73 -16.99
CA TYR A 12 -34.23 25.07 -17.50
C TYR A 12 -35.44 25.02 -18.43
N THR A 13 -36.46 25.82 -18.14
CA THR A 13 -37.71 25.89 -18.91
C THR A 13 -37.76 27.23 -19.64
N PHE A 14 -38.01 27.22 -20.94
CA PHE A 14 -38.39 28.45 -21.66
C PHE A 14 -39.89 28.65 -21.52
N GLU A 15 -40.31 29.79 -20.95
CA GLU A 15 -41.74 30.10 -20.77
C GLU A 15 -42.39 30.64 -22.06
N ASP A 16 -41.62 31.34 -22.92
CA ASP A 16 -42.08 31.88 -24.20
C ASP A 16 -40.97 31.82 -25.27
N VAL A 17 -41.04 30.85 -26.18
CA VAL A 17 -40.04 30.68 -27.26
C VAL A 17 -40.50 31.42 -28.52
N SER A 18 -40.19 32.72 -28.61
CA SER A 18 -40.45 33.53 -29.82
C SER A 18 -39.23 33.72 -30.74
N ALA A 19 -38.08 33.15 -30.37
CA ALA A 19 -36.83 33.17 -31.13
C ALA A 19 -36.03 31.87 -30.91
N THR A 20 -35.01 31.62 -31.74
CA THR A 20 -34.09 30.50 -31.56
C THR A 20 -33.25 30.72 -30.31
N HIS A 21 -33.26 29.73 -29.41
CA HIS A 21 -32.44 29.72 -28.20
C HIS A 21 -31.41 28.58 -28.26
N SER A 22 -30.25 28.79 -27.65
CA SER A 22 -29.22 27.75 -27.49
C SER A 22 -28.97 27.42 -26.02
N ILE A 23 -28.96 26.12 -25.69
CA ILE A 23 -28.55 25.58 -24.39
C ILE A 23 -27.21 24.86 -24.59
N GLU A 24 -26.24 25.20 -23.76
CA GLU A 24 -24.96 24.50 -23.64
C GLU A 24 -24.86 23.91 -22.23
N ALA A 25 -24.57 22.61 -22.14
CA ALA A 25 -24.27 21.94 -20.89
C ALA A 25 -22.78 21.56 -20.85
N ARG A 26 -22.15 21.70 -19.68
CA ARG A 26 -20.75 21.30 -19.44
C ARG A 26 -20.71 20.30 -18.30
N PHE A 27 -19.99 19.21 -18.51
CA PHE A 27 -19.76 18.18 -17.50
C PHE A 27 -18.27 18.07 -17.22
N GLU A 28 -17.92 17.98 -15.94
CA GLU A 28 -16.55 17.70 -15.49
C GLU A 28 -16.54 16.34 -14.78
N ILE A 29 -15.42 15.63 -14.90
CA ILE A 29 -15.24 14.38 -14.17
C ILE A 29 -14.94 14.66 -12.71
N ASN A 30 -15.58 13.94 -11.79
CA ASN A 30 -15.22 14.00 -10.38
C ASN A 30 -13.76 13.56 -10.21
N THR A 31 -13.06 14.20 -9.27
CA THR A 31 -11.68 13.84 -8.93
C THR A 31 -11.58 13.58 -7.43
N TYR A 32 -10.64 12.71 -7.07
CA TYR A 32 -10.36 12.31 -5.70
C TYR A 32 -8.88 12.44 -5.40
N ILE A 33 -8.56 12.68 -4.14
CA ILE A 33 -7.21 12.84 -3.65
C ILE A 33 -6.73 11.53 -3.05
N VAL A 34 -5.56 11.05 -3.50
CA VAL A 34 -4.84 9.96 -2.85
C VAL A 34 -3.59 10.51 -2.20
N LYS A 35 -3.53 10.43 -0.87
CA LYS A 35 -2.35 10.78 -0.07
C LYS A 35 -1.66 9.50 0.39
N ALA A 36 -0.35 9.43 0.20
CA ALA A 36 0.48 8.35 0.72
C ALA A 36 1.51 8.91 1.70
N SER A 37 1.65 8.26 2.84
CA SER A 37 2.58 8.64 3.90
C SER A 37 3.31 7.42 4.47
N VAL A 38 4.40 7.70 5.17
CA VAL A 38 5.16 6.70 5.93
C VAL A 38 5.02 7.03 7.40
N ASP A 39 4.53 6.08 8.18
CA ASP A 39 4.52 6.17 9.65
C ASP A 39 5.81 5.54 10.22
N GLY A 40 6.44 6.24 11.15
CA GLY A 40 7.71 5.84 11.77
C GLY A 40 8.98 5.97 10.91
N GLY A 41 8.89 6.45 9.66
CA GLY A 41 10.03 6.66 8.76
C GLY A 41 10.61 5.37 8.15
N ASN A 42 11.92 5.35 7.88
CA ASN A 42 12.66 4.18 7.35
C ASN A 42 12.23 3.68 5.96
N GLY A 43 11.65 4.56 5.16
CA GLY A 43 11.33 4.36 3.77
C GLY A 43 10.72 5.61 3.17
N ILE A 44 10.41 5.56 1.89
CA ILE A 44 9.73 6.62 1.14
C ILE A 44 8.59 6.03 0.31
N VAL A 45 7.57 6.86 0.07
CA VAL A 45 6.48 6.57 -0.87
C VAL A 45 6.48 7.62 -1.98
N TYR A 46 6.22 7.21 -3.21
CA TYR A 46 6.16 8.12 -4.35
C TYR A 46 5.14 7.65 -5.42
N PRO A 47 4.27 8.55 -5.91
CA PRO A 47 4.01 9.89 -5.39
C PRO A 47 3.31 9.86 -4.02
N SER A 48 3.55 10.87 -3.18
CA SER A 48 2.86 11.04 -1.89
C SER A 48 1.50 11.74 -2.02
N TYR A 49 1.21 12.32 -3.19
CA TYR A 49 -0.03 13.03 -3.49
C TYR A 49 -0.40 12.82 -4.96
N GLN A 50 -1.64 12.41 -5.20
CA GLN A 50 -2.21 12.25 -6.54
C GLN A 50 -3.63 12.82 -6.57
N VAL A 51 -3.99 13.46 -7.70
CA VAL A 51 -5.38 13.77 -8.03
C VAL A 51 -5.80 12.79 -9.11
N VAL A 52 -6.81 11.98 -8.84
CA VAL A 52 -7.23 10.86 -9.68
C VAL A 52 -8.67 11.07 -10.11
N ASN A 53 -8.94 10.94 -11.40
CA ASN A 53 -10.30 10.97 -11.93
C ASN A 53 -11.14 9.83 -11.35
N HIS A 54 -12.45 10.03 -11.24
CA HIS A 54 -13.37 8.97 -10.84
C HIS A 54 -13.20 7.71 -11.69
N ASN A 55 -13.16 6.55 -11.02
CA ASN A 55 -12.82 5.24 -11.56
C ASN A 55 -11.41 5.12 -12.17
N GLY A 56 -10.55 6.12 -11.95
CA GLY A 56 -9.14 6.08 -12.32
C GLY A 56 -8.32 5.16 -11.41
N THR A 57 -7.02 5.10 -11.68
CA THR A 57 -6.08 4.25 -10.94
C THR A 57 -4.99 5.10 -10.29
N ALA A 58 -4.77 4.89 -8.99
CA ALA A 58 -3.62 5.42 -8.28
C ALA A 58 -2.55 4.34 -8.12
N THR A 59 -1.28 4.70 -8.33
CA THR A 59 -0.14 3.80 -8.14
C THR A 59 0.86 4.45 -7.20
N ILE A 60 1.26 3.75 -6.15
CA ILE A 60 2.20 4.22 -5.13
C ILE A 60 3.40 3.27 -5.09
N ASN A 61 4.57 3.77 -5.48
CA ASN A 61 5.82 3.05 -5.31
C ASN A 61 6.32 3.22 -3.87
N ILE A 62 6.75 2.12 -3.27
CA ILE A 62 7.22 2.08 -1.88
C ILE A 62 8.69 1.67 -1.90
N THR A 63 9.58 2.50 -1.35
CA THR A 63 11.01 2.20 -1.28
C THR A 63 11.45 2.13 0.18
N PRO A 64 11.63 0.91 0.74
CA PRO A 64 12.22 0.75 2.07
C PRO A 64 13.65 1.30 2.10
N ALA A 65 14.05 1.88 3.23
CA ALA A 65 15.45 2.20 3.48
C ALA A 65 16.30 0.91 3.57
N THR A 66 17.62 1.04 3.38
CA THR A 66 18.55 -0.10 3.53
C THR A 66 18.39 -0.76 4.89
N GLY A 67 18.20 -2.09 4.89
CA GLY A 67 17.99 -2.87 6.11
C GLY A 67 16.55 -2.95 6.60
N TYR A 68 15.58 -2.32 5.91
CA TYR A 68 14.16 -2.33 6.28
C TYR A 68 13.29 -3.07 5.25
N ARG A 69 12.12 -3.53 5.69
CA ARG A 69 11.06 -4.11 4.84
C ARG A 69 9.71 -3.48 5.16
N ILE A 70 8.80 -3.52 4.19
CA ILE A 70 7.41 -3.13 4.39
C ILE A 70 6.77 -4.11 5.38
N VAL A 71 6.05 -3.60 6.37
CA VAL A 71 5.37 -4.41 7.39
C VAL A 71 3.87 -4.36 7.19
N SER A 72 3.32 -3.16 7.03
CA SER A 72 1.90 -2.97 6.76
C SER A 72 1.69 -1.84 5.77
N ILE A 73 0.56 -1.96 5.09
CA ILE A 73 -0.06 -0.87 4.33
C ILE A 73 -1.49 -0.81 4.87
N THR A 74 -1.95 0.39 5.20
CA THR A 74 -3.38 0.65 5.43
C THR A 74 -3.89 1.64 4.41
N ASP A 75 -5.11 1.44 3.96
CA ASP A 75 -5.85 2.37 3.10
C ASP A 75 -7.12 2.77 3.85
N ASN A 76 -7.29 4.07 4.11
CA ASN A 76 -8.37 4.62 4.93
C ASN A 76 -8.47 3.93 6.31
N GLY A 77 -7.33 3.61 6.90
CA GLY A 77 -7.22 2.93 8.21
C GLY A 77 -7.47 1.42 8.18
N VAL A 78 -7.80 0.83 7.02
CA VAL A 78 -8.02 -0.61 6.87
C VAL A 78 -6.75 -1.29 6.37
N SER A 79 -6.32 -2.37 7.03
CA SER A 79 -5.16 -3.14 6.60
C SER A 79 -5.41 -3.81 5.25
N VAL A 80 -4.46 -3.66 4.33
CA VAL A 80 -4.47 -4.28 3.00
C VAL A 80 -3.24 -5.17 2.81
N PRO A 81 -3.24 -6.09 1.83
CA PRO A 81 -2.05 -6.87 1.52
C PRO A 81 -0.85 -5.98 1.18
N VAL A 82 0.32 -6.36 1.71
CA VAL A 82 1.58 -5.69 1.36
C VAL A 82 1.87 -5.94 -0.13
N ALA A 83 1.90 -4.87 -0.91
CA ALA A 83 2.23 -4.89 -2.33
C ALA A 83 3.16 -3.70 -2.65
N ASN A 84 4.04 -3.88 -3.63
CA ASN A 84 4.91 -2.81 -4.12
C ASN A 84 5.09 -2.94 -5.65
N PRO A 85 4.51 -2.04 -6.46
CA PRO A 85 3.73 -0.88 -6.04
C PRO A 85 2.40 -1.27 -5.36
N TYR A 86 1.86 -0.38 -4.53
CA TYR A 86 0.48 -0.46 -4.06
C TYR A 86 -0.42 0.25 -5.07
N VAL A 87 -1.46 -0.43 -5.54
CA VAL A 87 -2.33 0.05 -6.62
C VAL A 87 -3.78 0.08 -6.13
N ILE A 88 -4.41 1.24 -6.28
CA ILE A 88 -5.84 1.43 -6.02
C ILE A 88 -6.52 1.61 -7.39
N SER A 89 -7.23 0.58 -7.84
CA SER A 89 -8.00 0.63 -9.08
C SER A 89 -9.43 1.09 -8.81
N GLY A 90 -9.98 1.93 -9.68
CA GLY A 90 -11.38 2.33 -9.56
C GLY A 90 -11.62 3.28 -8.40
N VAL A 91 -10.85 4.37 -8.32
CA VAL A 91 -10.96 5.34 -7.21
C VAL A 91 -12.33 6.03 -7.23
N THR A 92 -13.08 5.89 -6.13
CA THR A 92 -14.42 6.48 -5.95
C THR A 92 -14.55 7.37 -4.72
N GLU A 93 -13.49 7.51 -3.94
CA GLU A 93 -13.40 8.36 -2.76
C GLU A 93 -11.95 8.83 -2.56
N ASP A 94 -11.73 9.75 -1.61
CA ASP A 94 -10.38 10.11 -1.20
C ASP A 94 -9.73 8.95 -0.43
N HIS A 95 -8.42 8.79 -0.59
CA HIS A 95 -7.64 7.74 0.06
C HIS A 95 -6.50 8.29 0.89
N GLU A 96 -6.35 7.77 2.10
CA GLU A 96 -5.22 7.96 2.98
C GLU A 96 -4.47 6.63 3.16
N VAL A 97 -3.35 6.51 2.43
CA VAL A 97 -2.48 5.34 2.46
C VAL A 97 -1.34 5.58 3.45
N VAL A 98 -1.21 4.69 4.43
CA VAL A 98 -0.13 4.73 5.43
C VAL A 98 0.70 3.45 5.32
N VAL A 99 2.01 3.61 5.21
CA VAL A 99 2.96 2.50 5.13
C VAL A 99 3.85 2.49 6.37
N THR A 100 4.08 1.31 6.95
CA THR A 100 5.04 1.13 8.04
C THR A 100 6.18 0.19 7.63
N PHE A 101 7.33 0.36 8.30
CA PHE A 101 8.53 -0.42 8.06
C PHE A 101 9.07 -1.01 9.36
N ALA A 102 9.75 -2.15 9.27
CA ALA A 102 10.58 -2.70 10.33
C ALA A 102 11.93 -3.17 9.80
N VAL A 103 12.90 -3.26 10.70
CA VAL A 103 14.22 -3.82 10.42
C VAL A 103 14.06 -5.25 9.93
N LYS A 104 14.77 -5.60 8.85
CA LYS A 104 14.86 -6.98 8.37
C LYS A 104 15.53 -7.85 9.44
N THR A 105 14.89 -8.95 9.79
CA THR A 105 15.52 -9.99 10.60
C THR A 105 16.41 -10.87 9.74
N TYR A 106 17.29 -11.64 10.36
CA TYR A 106 18.08 -12.65 9.64
C TYR A 106 17.19 -13.64 8.87
N ASN A 107 16.03 -14.00 9.42
CA ASN A 107 15.07 -14.87 8.75
C ASN A 107 14.47 -14.19 7.48
N ASP A 108 14.24 -12.88 7.51
CA ASP A 108 13.79 -12.11 6.34
C ASP A 108 14.86 -12.02 5.24
N ILE A 109 16.14 -12.06 5.62
CA ILE A 109 17.27 -12.00 4.68
C ILE A 109 17.52 -13.37 4.05
N LEU A 110 17.44 -14.43 4.84
CA LEU A 110 17.75 -15.77 4.38
C LEU A 110 16.60 -16.36 3.54
N LYS A 111 15.35 -15.94 3.75
CA LYS A 111 14.12 -16.58 3.21
C LYS A 111 13.88 -17.96 3.85
N GLY A 112 12.61 -18.34 4.00
CA GLY A 112 12.11 -19.38 4.92
C GLY A 112 12.66 -20.81 4.77
N ASP A 113 13.54 -21.06 3.80
CA ASP A 113 14.09 -22.39 3.53
C ASP A 113 15.47 -22.61 4.18
N TYR A 114 16.08 -21.55 4.71
CA TYR A 114 17.29 -21.69 5.52
C TYR A 114 16.87 -21.81 6.98
N GLN A 115 16.83 -23.04 7.47
CA GLN A 115 16.93 -23.24 8.90
C GLN A 115 18.26 -22.62 9.34
N THR A 116 18.23 -21.63 10.23
CA THR A 116 19.45 -21.13 10.89
C THR A 116 19.99 -22.14 11.91
N SER A 117 19.49 -23.38 11.91
CA SER A 117 19.98 -24.48 12.72
C SER A 117 21.12 -25.20 12.00
N LEU A 118 22.23 -25.38 12.70
CA LEU A 118 23.27 -26.31 12.33
C LEU A 118 22.89 -27.69 12.87
N THR A 119 22.61 -28.66 12.00
CA THR A 119 22.49 -30.07 12.39
C THR A 119 23.89 -30.69 12.35
N LEU A 120 24.35 -31.22 13.48
CA LEU A 120 25.63 -31.91 13.61
C LEU A 120 25.39 -33.33 14.10
N GLU A 121 25.60 -34.30 13.20
CA GLU A 121 25.55 -35.72 13.53
C GLU A 121 26.98 -36.25 13.61
N SER A 122 27.32 -36.87 14.74
CA SER A 122 28.63 -37.46 14.96
C SER A 122 28.50 -38.71 15.83
N THR A 123 29.20 -39.77 15.45
CA THR A 123 29.38 -40.96 16.29
C THR A 123 30.49 -40.77 17.33
N GLN A 124 31.21 -39.64 17.26
CA GLN A 124 32.25 -39.22 18.20
C GLN A 124 31.80 -37.98 18.98
N PRO A 125 32.35 -37.73 20.19
CA PRO A 125 32.03 -36.54 20.97
C PRO A 125 32.31 -35.24 20.20
N VAL A 126 31.36 -34.30 20.29
CA VAL A 126 31.53 -32.94 19.75
C VAL A 126 31.95 -32.01 20.89
N VAL A 127 32.97 -31.20 20.66
CA VAL A 127 33.37 -30.12 21.56
C VAL A 127 32.93 -28.78 20.97
N ALA A 128 32.06 -28.06 21.67
CA ALA A 128 31.74 -26.67 21.36
C ALA A 128 32.63 -25.76 22.23
N GLU A 129 33.53 -25.02 21.60
CA GLU A 129 34.57 -24.23 22.28
C GLU A 129 34.14 -22.80 22.69
N ARG A 130 32.89 -22.42 22.44
CA ARG A 130 32.26 -21.20 22.95
C ARG A 130 30.82 -21.49 23.37
N PRO A 131 30.30 -20.89 24.47
CA PRO A 131 28.94 -21.16 24.92
C PRO A 131 27.93 -20.75 23.85
N MET A 132 27.25 -21.75 23.30
CA MET A 132 26.11 -21.60 22.40
C MET A 132 24.91 -22.14 23.15
N TYR A 133 23.96 -21.25 23.50
CA TYR A 133 22.73 -21.67 24.15
C TYR A 133 21.81 -22.31 23.11
N PHE A 134 21.56 -23.61 23.25
CA PHE A 134 20.49 -24.30 22.52
C PHE A 134 19.62 -25.09 23.50
N ASN A 135 18.31 -25.08 23.26
CA ASN A 135 17.39 -26.00 23.93
C ASN A 135 17.55 -27.37 23.28
N TYR A 136 18.18 -28.30 23.99
CA TYR A 136 18.29 -29.69 23.58
C TYR A 136 16.99 -30.44 23.91
N GLN A 137 16.25 -30.88 22.90
CA GLN A 137 15.21 -31.89 23.05
C GLN A 137 15.77 -33.22 22.58
N GLY A 138 16.28 -34.03 23.50
CA GLY A 138 16.75 -35.37 23.17
C GLY A 138 15.60 -36.22 22.61
N THR A 139 15.84 -36.89 21.48
CA THR A 139 14.94 -37.93 20.97
C THR A 139 15.10 -39.17 21.83
N ASN A 140 14.54 -39.17 23.04
CA ASN A 140 14.50 -40.37 23.86
C ASN A 140 13.56 -41.39 23.21
N ILE A 141 14.13 -42.28 22.41
CA ILE A 141 13.60 -43.63 22.21
C ILE A 141 14.66 -44.56 22.81
N TRP A 142 14.52 -44.83 24.10
CA TRP A 142 15.17 -45.98 24.72
C TRP A 142 14.11 -47.08 24.84
N ASN A 143 14.40 -48.19 24.15
CA ASN A 143 13.67 -49.46 23.98
C ASN A 143 12.68 -49.52 22.81
#